data_AF-R2QVZ4-F1
#
_entry.id   AF-R2QVZ4-F1
#
_cell.length_a   1.000
_cell.length_b   1.000
_cell.length_c   1.000
_cell.angle_alpha   90.00
_cell.angle_beta   90.00
_cell.angle_gamma   90.00
#
_symmetry.space_group_name_H-M   'P 1'
#
loop_
_entity.id
_entity.type
_entity.pdbx_description
1 polymer ?
#
loop_
_entity_poly.entity_id
_entity_poly.type
_entity_poly.pdbx_seq_one_letter_code
_entity_poly.pdbx_strand_id
1 'polypeptide(L)'
;MSTGFTELCPFCNNYFVATNETHQTSELSFNDLKGVITTSINKKEDKIMVSFSKCPKCQEISIVVVGIGSMHGNKNFPIRPRTSAKPLPDYIPESIRKDYEEACLIVDLSPKASATLSRRCLQGMIRDFWPDLPKNTSLLNEIKAIEKEVNLETKEVLHALRQLGNIGAHPENDINLMVDIEPDEARQLIMFIEFLTEDWYIKRHDRQLMLEKIKSINSEKQAERRNQ
;
A
#
# COMPACT_ATOMS: atom_id res chain seq x y z
N MET A 1 19.75 -14.44 -26.35
CA MET A 1 18.35 -14.09 -26.02
C MET A 1 18.34 -13.74 -24.54
N SER A 2 18.30 -12.45 -24.19
CA SER A 2 18.25 -12.02 -22.79
C SER A 2 16.87 -12.32 -22.22
N THR A 3 16.81 -13.21 -21.24
CA THR A 3 15.62 -13.52 -20.45
C THR A 3 15.31 -12.31 -19.56
N GLY A 4 14.55 -11.34 -20.09
CA GLY A 4 14.00 -10.27 -19.27
C GLY A 4 12.87 -10.82 -18.39
N PHE A 5 12.90 -10.53 -17.09
CA PHE A 5 11.79 -10.82 -16.18
C PHE A 5 10.86 -9.59 -16.09
N THR A 6 9.61 -9.81 -15.68
CA THR A 6 8.64 -8.73 -15.54
C THR A 6 8.72 -8.11 -14.15
N GLU A 7 8.78 -6.78 -14.10
CA GLU A 7 8.76 -5.99 -12.86
C GLU A 7 7.52 -5.11 -12.78
N LEU A 8 7.03 -4.89 -11.56
CA LEU A 8 5.96 -3.93 -11.26
C LEU A 8 6.58 -2.62 -10.76
N CYS A 9 6.28 -1.51 -11.41
CA CYS A 9 6.72 -0.20 -10.92
C CYS A 9 5.98 0.20 -9.63
N PRO A 10 6.68 0.49 -8.53
CA PRO A 10 6.02 0.80 -7.25
C PRO A 10 5.39 2.21 -7.21
N PHE A 11 5.63 3.06 -8.21
CA PHE A 11 5.09 4.43 -8.26
C PHE A 11 3.82 4.56 -9.12
N CYS A 12 3.66 3.70 -10.13
CA CYS A 12 2.53 3.80 -11.07
C CYS A 12 1.82 2.46 -11.32
N ASN A 13 2.22 1.39 -10.62
CA ASN A 13 1.70 0.03 -10.75
C ASN A 13 1.69 -0.51 -12.20
N ASN A 14 2.58 -0.01 -13.05
CA ASN A 14 2.71 -0.50 -14.42
C ASN A 14 3.75 -1.61 -14.50
N TYR A 15 3.41 -2.71 -15.15
CA TYR A 15 4.36 -3.78 -15.45
C TYR A 15 5.29 -3.37 -16.60
N PHE A 16 6.57 -3.71 -16.49
CA PHE A 16 7.54 -3.53 -17.57
C PHE A 16 8.57 -4.67 -17.55
N VAL A 17 9.29 -4.83 -18.66
CA VAL A 17 10.33 -5.86 -18.77
C VAL A 17 11.65 -5.30 -18.27
N ALA A 18 12.32 -6.04 -17.40
CA ALA A 18 13.68 -5.77 -16.98
C ALA A 18 14.65 -6.06 -18.14
N THR A 19 15.32 -5.02 -18.60
CA THR A 19 16.33 -5.02 -19.67
C THR A 19 17.52 -4.18 -19.22
N ASN A 20 18.63 -4.20 -19.95
CA ASN A 20 19.81 -3.39 -19.63
C ASN A 20 19.53 -1.86 -19.60
N GLU A 21 18.44 -1.41 -20.23
CA GLU A 21 17.99 -0.01 -20.23
C GLU A 21 17.07 0.34 -19.06
N THR A 22 16.36 -0.66 -18.51
CA THR A 22 15.31 -0.47 -17.49
C THR A 22 15.70 -1.02 -16.13
N HIS A 23 16.73 -1.84 -16.05
CA HIS A 23 17.19 -2.49 -14.82
C HIS A 23 18.71 -2.63 -14.82
N GLN A 24 19.34 -2.21 -13.72
CA GLN A 24 20.79 -2.35 -13.52
C GLN A 24 21.07 -2.74 -12.07
N THR A 25 22.01 -3.66 -11.88
CA THR A 25 22.44 -4.13 -10.56
C THR A 25 23.94 -3.91 -10.37
N SER A 26 24.34 -3.58 -9.15
CA SER A 26 25.74 -3.55 -8.73
C SER A 26 25.90 -4.29 -7.41
N GLU A 27 26.89 -5.16 -7.34
CA GLU A 27 27.28 -5.81 -6.08
C GLU A 27 28.39 -5.01 -5.41
N LEU A 28 28.32 -4.90 -4.08
CA LEU A 28 29.31 -4.23 -3.24
C LEU A 28 29.55 -5.11 -2.01
N SER A 29 30.78 -5.53 -1.79
CA SER A 29 31.20 -6.16 -0.54
C SER A 29 32.08 -5.22 0.28
N PHE A 30 32.22 -5.52 1.58
CA PHE A 30 33.15 -4.79 2.43
C PHE A 30 34.58 -4.78 1.88
N ASN A 31 34.99 -5.87 1.22
CA ASN A 31 36.34 -6.03 0.67
C ASN A 31 36.55 -5.27 -0.66
N ASP A 32 35.47 -4.90 -1.36
CA ASP A 32 35.55 -4.13 -2.61
C ASP A 32 35.83 -2.63 -2.36
N LEU A 33 35.57 -2.16 -1.13
CA LEU A 33 35.76 -0.76 -0.75
C LEU A 33 37.24 -0.51 -0.39
N LYS A 34 37.96 0.23 -1.25
CA LYS A 34 39.35 0.62 -0.98
C LYS A 34 39.43 1.63 0.18
N GLY A 35 39.84 1.16 1.36
CA GLY A 35 40.16 1.97 2.54
C GLY A 35 41.65 1.89 2.93
N VAL A 36 42.13 2.88 3.69
CA VAL A 36 43.55 3.07 4.09
C VAL A 36 44.09 1.98 5.03
N ILE A 37 43.25 1.12 5.61
CA ILE A 37 43.65 0.10 6.57
C ILE A 37 43.28 -1.28 6.03
N THR A 38 44.22 -1.90 5.32
CA THR A 38 44.09 -3.29 4.85
C THR A 38 44.46 -4.25 5.98
N THR A 39 43.48 -4.78 6.70
CA THR A 39 43.65 -6.02 7.46
C THR A 39 42.93 -7.13 6.71
N SER A 40 43.69 -8.15 6.30
CA SER A 40 43.18 -9.32 5.59
C SER A 40 42.25 -10.11 6.50
N ILE A 41 40.95 -9.80 6.46
CA ILE A 41 39.94 -10.59 7.16
C ILE A 41 39.35 -11.59 6.17
N ASN A 42 39.80 -12.84 6.30
CA ASN A 42 39.20 -13.99 5.66
C ASN A 42 37.86 -14.29 6.35
N LYS A 43 36.74 -13.78 5.81
CA LYS A 43 35.39 -14.16 6.25
C LYS A 43 34.44 -14.13 5.05
N LYS A 44 33.54 -15.12 4.99
CA LYS A 44 32.53 -15.36 3.95
C LYS A 44 32.00 -14.04 3.39
N GLU A 45 32.00 -13.91 2.06
CA GLU A 45 31.69 -12.67 1.34
C GLU A 45 30.21 -12.29 1.49
N ASP A 46 29.85 -11.70 2.63
CA ASP A 46 28.61 -10.94 2.75
C ASP A 46 28.71 -9.72 1.82
N LYS A 47 27.72 -9.56 0.94
CA LYS A 47 27.66 -8.48 -0.04
C LYS A 47 26.31 -7.78 0.05
N ILE A 48 26.22 -6.59 -0.49
CA ILE A 48 24.96 -5.95 -0.82
C ILE A 48 24.84 -5.88 -2.33
N MET A 49 23.66 -6.20 -2.86
CA MET A 49 23.31 -5.97 -4.25
C MET A 49 22.38 -4.77 -4.31
N VAL A 50 22.82 -3.71 -4.98
CA VAL A 50 22.01 -2.51 -5.24
C VAL A 50 21.36 -2.67 -6.60
N SER A 51 20.05 -2.63 -6.63
CA SER A 51 19.23 -2.74 -7.84
C SER A 51 18.56 -1.41 -8.13
N PHE A 52 18.74 -0.91 -9.35
CA PHE A 52 18.06 0.27 -9.90
C PHE A 52 17.10 -0.18 -10.99
N SER A 53 15.82 0.15 -10.85
CA SER A 53 14.84 -0.05 -11.92
C SER A 53 14.24 1.29 -12.34
N LYS A 54 14.30 1.59 -13.63
CA LYS A 54 13.72 2.81 -14.23
C LYS A 54 12.45 2.45 -14.97
N CYS A 55 11.32 3.01 -14.52
CA CYS A 55 10.04 2.77 -15.17
C CYS A 55 9.96 3.52 -16.51
N PRO A 56 9.67 2.85 -17.64
CA PRO A 56 9.53 3.54 -18.93
C PRO A 56 8.29 4.44 -18.99
N LYS A 57 7.25 4.17 -18.18
CA LYS A 57 5.99 4.92 -18.19
C LYS A 57 6.07 6.22 -17.41
N CYS A 58 6.45 6.16 -16.13
CA CYS A 58 6.51 7.35 -15.27
C CYS A 58 7.91 7.94 -15.12
N GLN A 59 8.95 7.30 -15.67
CA GLN A 59 10.36 7.72 -15.60
C GLN A 59 10.97 7.76 -14.17
N GLU A 60 10.20 7.37 -13.15
CA GLU A 60 10.69 7.21 -11.79
C GLU A 60 11.68 6.05 -11.67
N ILE A 61 12.62 6.20 -10.74
CA ILE A 61 13.66 5.22 -10.43
C ILE A 61 13.36 4.61 -9.06
N SER A 62 13.20 3.29 -9.01
CA SER A 62 13.16 2.52 -7.76
C SER A 62 14.54 1.97 -7.44
N ILE A 63 14.86 1.94 -6.15
CA ILE A 63 16.15 1.49 -5.63
C ILE A 63 15.90 0.49 -4.52
N VAL A 64 16.42 -0.73 -4.67
CA VAL A 64 16.33 -1.79 -3.67
C VAL A 64 17.73 -2.31 -3.37
N VAL A 65 18.07 -2.43 -2.10
CA VAL A 65 19.31 -3.06 -1.65
C VAL A 65 18.98 -4.43 -1.09
N VAL A 66 19.57 -5.48 -1.63
CA VAL A 66 19.44 -6.86 -1.14
C VAL A 66 20.72 -7.23 -0.42
N GLY A 67 20.64 -7.52 0.87
CA GLY A 67 21.81 -7.98 1.61
C GLY A 67 22.00 -9.48 1.41
N ILE A 68 23.08 -9.89 0.76
CA ILE A 68 23.41 -11.28 0.45
C ILE A 68 24.36 -11.82 1.51
N GLY A 69 24.08 -13.04 1.98
CA GLY A 69 24.93 -13.77 2.91
C GLY A 69 24.35 -13.85 4.33
N SER A 70 25.05 -14.58 5.20
CA SER A 70 24.57 -14.92 6.54
C SER A 70 24.42 -13.71 7.47
N MET A 71 25.22 -12.65 7.30
CA MET A 71 25.10 -11.45 8.14
C MET A 71 23.83 -10.65 7.84
N HIS A 72 23.38 -10.64 6.58
CA HIS A 72 22.26 -9.81 6.14
C HIS A 72 20.91 -10.56 6.06
N GLY A 73 20.93 -11.89 6.16
CA GLY A 73 19.73 -12.71 6.17
C GLY A 73 18.93 -12.69 4.87
N ASN A 74 19.55 -12.33 3.73
CA ASN A 74 18.89 -12.25 2.41
C ASN A 74 17.65 -11.33 2.40
N LYS A 75 17.70 -10.23 3.17
CA LYS A 75 16.60 -9.26 3.29
C LYS A 75 16.69 -8.17 2.22
N ASN A 76 15.52 -7.71 1.79
CA ASN A 76 15.36 -6.57 0.89
C ASN A 76 15.17 -5.28 1.70
N PHE A 77 15.91 -4.24 1.33
CA PHE A 77 15.85 -2.92 1.92
C PHE A 77 15.49 -1.92 0.81
N PRO A 78 14.20 -1.59 0.64
CA PRO A 78 13.79 -0.61 -0.34
C PRO A 78 14.29 0.78 0.10
N ILE A 79 15.11 1.40 -0.75
CA ILE A 79 15.63 2.75 -0.54
C ILE A 79 14.67 3.78 -1.14
N ARG A 80 14.04 3.44 -2.28
CA ARG A 80 13.05 4.27 -2.97
C ARG A 80 12.06 3.41 -3.79
N PRO A 81 10.73 3.55 -3.59
CA PRO A 81 10.10 4.25 -2.47
C PRO A 81 10.41 3.52 -1.16
N ARG A 82 10.38 4.23 -0.02
CA ARG A 82 10.61 3.62 1.30
C ARG A 82 9.40 2.85 1.82
N THR A 83 8.23 3.15 1.30
CA THR A 83 6.96 2.56 1.68
C THR A 83 6.55 1.48 0.69
N SER A 84 5.82 0.48 1.17
CA SER A 84 5.16 -0.53 0.35
C SER A 84 3.77 -0.08 -0.16
N ALA A 85 3.37 1.14 0.17
CA ALA A 85 2.08 1.71 -0.21
C ALA A 85 1.90 1.71 -1.74
N LYS A 86 0.75 1.22 -2.18
CA LYS A 86 0.32 1.35 -3.57
C LYS A 86 -0.04 2.82 -3.85
N PRO A 87 0.29 3.35 -5.04
CA PRO A 87 -0.16 4.67 -5.44
C PRO A 87 -1.68 4.71 -5.46
N LEU A 88 -2.26 5.63 -4.68
CA LEU A 88 -3.70 5.85 -4.59
C LEU A 88 -4.11 7.06 -5.45
N PRO A 89 -5.22 7.00 -6.22
CA PRO A 89 -5.65 8.10 -7.08
C PRO A 89 -5.96 9.41 -6.34
N ASP A 90 -5.81 10.53 -7.05
CA ASP A 90 -5.94 11.88 -6.50
C ASP A 90 -7.35 12.26 -6.02
N TYR A 91 -8.38 11.58 -6.53
CA TYR A 91 -9.78 11.80 -6.12
C TYR A 91 -10.15 11.19 -4.76
N ILE A 92 -9.27 10.37 -4.17
CA ILE A 92 -9.44 9.89 -2.79
C ILE A 92 -9.05 11.05 -1.84
N PRO A 93 -9.68 11.22 -0.67
CA PRO A 93 -9.25 12.24 0.28
C PRO A 93 -7.77 12.14 0.67
N GLU A 94 -7.08 13.29 0.72
CA GLU A 94 -5.65 13.35 1.04
C GLU A 94 -5.32 12.77 2.43
N SER A 95 -6.21 12.98 3.42
CA SER A 95 -6.05 12.41 4.76
C SER A 95 -6.00 10.88 4.75
N ILE A 96 -6.88 10.24 3.97
CA ILE A 96 -6.93 8.78 3.81
C ILE A 96 -5.65 8.30 3.13
N ARG A 97 -5.21 8.97 2.06
CA ARG A 97 -3.95 8.62 1.37
C ARG A 97 -2.73 8.70 2.29
N LYS A 98 -2.62 9.77 3.08
CA LYS A 98 -1.50 9.96 4.03
C LYS A 98 -1.49 8.91 5.13
N ASP A 99 -2.65 8.63 5.72
CA ASP A 99 -2.78 7.62 6.78
C ASP A 99 -2.38 6.22 6.27
N TYR A 100 -2.83 5.87 5.07
CA TYR A 100 -2.45 4.62 4.42
C TYR A 100 -0.94 4.55 4.10
N GLU A 101 -0.37 5.62 3.53
CA GLU A 101 1.05 5.68 3.19
C GLU A 101 1.94 5.54 4.44
N GLU A 102 1.57 6.24 5.52
CA GLU A 102 2.27 6.20 6.80
C GLU A 102 2.14 4.82 7.46
N ALA A 103 0.94 4.20 7.40
CA ALA A 103 0.72 2.85 7.91
C ALA A 103 1.62 1.82 7.21
N CYS A 104 1.76 1.91 5.88
CA CYS A 104 2.63 1.05 5.10
C CYS A 104 4.13 1.28 5.38
N LEU A 105 4.51 2.52 5.69
CA LEU A 105 5.90 2.88 5.96
C LEU A 105 6.40 2.29 7.28
N ILE A 106 5.53 2.22 8.30
CA ILE A 106 5.93 1.84 9.66
C ILE A 106 5.48 0.44 10.07
N VAL A 107 4.85 -0.33 9.18
CA VAL A 107 4.31 -1.66 9.51
C VAL A 107 5.34 -2.61 10.14
N ASP A 108 6.58 -2.57 9.65
CA ASP A 108 7.69 -3.38 10.17
C ASP A 108 8.39 -2.77 11.38
N LEU A 109 8.29 -1.45 11.57
CA LEU A 109 8.95 -0.71 12.66
C LEU A 109 8.08 -0.63 13.91
N SER A 110 6.78 -0.46 13.72
CA SER A 110 5.77 -0.39 14.76
C SER A 110 4.43 -0.89 14.21
N PRO A 111 4.20 -2.21 14.22
CA PRO A 111 2.93 -2.80 13.78
C PRO A 111 1.73 -2.20 14.52
N LYS A 112 1.88 -1.89 15.81
CA LYS A 112 0.88 -1.20 16.63
C LYS A 112 0.52 0.20 16.12
N ALA A 113 1.51 1.00 15.75
CA ALA A 113 1.26 2.34 15.18
C ALA A 113 0.62 2.21 13.78
N SER A 114 1.11 1.27 12.96
CA SER A 114 0.53 0.96 11.65
C SER A 114 -0.95 0.54 11.75
N ALA A 115 -1.30 -0.31 12.71
CA ALA A 115 -2.68 -0.70 12.96
C ALA A 115 -3.55 0.49 13.40
N THR A 116 -3.01 1.39 14.22
CA THR A 116 -3.69 2.61 14.66
C THR A 116 -3.97 3.56 13.48
N LEU A 117 -2.98 3.77 12.61
CA LEU A 117 -3.14 4.56 11.38
C LEU A 117 -4.14 3.91 10.42
N SER A 118 -4.12 2.59 10.28
CA SER A 118 -5.08 1.85 9.47
C SER A 118 -6.52 2.05 9.96
N ARG A 119 -6.75 2.11 11.28
CA ARG A 119 -8.09 2.43 11.84
C ARG A 119 -8.50 3.86 11.54
N ARG A 120 -7.58 4.82 11.66
CA ARG A 120 -7.84 6.23 11.33
C ARG A 120 -8.18 6.38 9.84
N CYS A 121 -7.45 5.68 8.98
CA CYS A 121 -7.72 5.55 7.55
C CYS A 121 -9.12 5.00 7.29
N LEU A 122 -9.48 3.84 7.90
CA LEU A 122 -10.81 3.23 7.77
C LEU A 122 -11.92 4.19 8.20
N GLN A 123 -11.74 4.87 9.32
CA GLN A 123 -12.71 5.84 9.82
C GLN A 123 -12.89 7.00 8.84
N GLY A 124 -11.79 7.50 8.26
CA GLY A 124 -11.80 8.49 7.20
C GLY A 124 -12.60 8.02 5.98
N MET A 125 -12.36 6.78 5.53
CA MET A 125 -13.05 6.18 4.40
C MET A 125 -14.56 6.06 4.63
N ILE A 126 -14.99 5.61 5.82
CA ILE A 126 -16.41 5.49 6.15
C ILE A 126 -17.09 6.85 6.13
N ARG A 127 -16.48 7.87 6.75
CA ARG A 127 -17.06 9.22 6.81
C ARG A 127 -17.14 9.92 5.46
N ASP A 128 -16.19 9.63 4.58
CA ASP A 128 -16.17 10.19 3.23
C ASP A 128 -17.19 9.47 2.33
N PHE A 129 -17.27 8.15 2.41
CA PHE A 129 -18.18 7.37 1.59
C PHE A 129 -19.66 7.49 2.00
N TRP A 130 -19.93 7.71 3.30
CA TRP A 130 -21.26 7.96 3.86
C TRP A 130 -21.29 9.30 4.63
N PRO A 131 -21.43 10.44 3.92
CA PRO A 131 -21.34 11.77 4.52
C PRO A 131 -22.49 12.11 5.50
N ASP A 132 -23.61 11.38 5.39
CA ASP A 132 -24.81 11.55 6.23
C ASP A 132 -24.69 10.88 7.60
N LEU A 133 -23.59 10.17 7.87
CA LEU A 133 -23.36 9.53 9.16
C LEU A 133 -23.16 10.56 10.28
N PRO A 134 -23.61 10.26 11.52
CA PRO A 134 -23.31 11.08 12.68
C PRO A 134 -21.80 11.23 12.90
N LYS A 135 -21.30 12.45 12.73
CA LYS A 135 -19.90 12.80 12.99
C LYS A 135 -19.60 12.77 14.49
N ASN A 136 -18.34 12.54 14.85
CA ASN A 136 -17.85 12.45 16.24
C ASN A 136 -18.37 11.24 17.03
N THR A 137 -18.61 10.12 16.35
CA THR A 137 -18.91 8.84 17.00
C THR A 137 -17.69 7.92 16.96
N SER A 138 -17.68 6.88 17.80
CA SER A 138 -16.63 5.87 17.78
C SER A 138 -16.68 5.06 16.48
N LEU A 139 -15.55 4.53 16.02
CA LEU A 139 -15.49 3.66 14.84
C LEU A 139 -16.50 2.49 14.94
N LEU A 140 -16.75 1.97 16.15
CA LEU A 140 -17.78 0.98 16.40
C LEU A 140 -19.18 1.44 15.95
N ASN A 141 -19.56 2.65 16.33
CA ASN A 141 -20.86 3.22 16.01
C ASN A 141 -20.98 3.53 14.52
N GLU A 142 -19.88 3.99 13.90
CA GLU A 142 -19.83 4.24 12.46
C GLU A 142 -19.97 2.93 11.67
N ILE A 143 -19.25 1.87 12.05
CA ILE A 143 -19.40 0.52 11.44
C ILE A 143 -20.84 0.03 11.59
N LYS A 144 -21.42 0.13 12.79
CA LYS A 144 -22.82 -0.27 13.05
C LYS A 144 -23.81 0.47 12.15
N ALA A 145 -23.56 1.74 11.87
CA ALA A 145 -24.45 2.57 11.06
C ALA A 145 -24.45 2.18 9.57
N ILE A 146 -23.34 1.62 9.06
CA ILE A 146 -23.21 1.19 7.65
C ILE A 146 -23.48 -0.30 7.42
N GLU A 147 -23.81 -1.07 8.47
CA GLU A 147 -23.97 -2.53 8.37
C GLU A 147 -25.00 -2.98 7.34
N LYS A 148 -26.00 -2.15 7.03
CA LYS A 148 -27.03 -2.45 6.03
C LYS A 148 -26.61 -2.11 4.60
N GLU A 149 -25.58 -1.29 4.45
CA GLU A 149 -25.08 -0.77 3.16
C GLU A 149 -23.93 -1.61 2.61
N VAL A 150 -23.33 -2.48 3.43
CA VAL A 150 -22.23 -3.37 3.06
C VAL A 150 -22.69 -4.83 3.04
N ASN A 151 -22.03 -5.68 2.24
CA ASN A 151 -22.33 -7.12 2.24
C ASN A 151 -21.89 -7.79 3.56
N LEU A 152 -22.40 -9.00 3.81
CA LEU A 152 -22.16 -9.73 5.06
C LEU A 152 -20.65 -9.98 5.31
N GLU A 153 -19.92 -10.36 4.26
CA GLU A 153 -18.48 -10.65 4.34
C GLU A 153 -17.69 -9.40 4.74
N THR A 154 -17.97 -8.25 4.12
CA THR A 154 -17.32 -6.97 4.46
C THR A 154 -17.67 -6.55 5.88
N LYS A 155 -18.92 -6.76 6.31
CA LYS A 155 -19.36 -6.49 7.69
C LYS A 155 -18.57 -7.31 8.72
N GLU A 156 -18.40 -8.61 8.49
CA GLU A 156 -17.65 -9.49 9.39
C GLU A 156 -16.19 -9.05 9.50
N VAL A 157 -15.57 -8.70 8.37
CA VAL A 157 -14.19 -8.21 8.33
C VAL A 157 -14.06 -6.84 9.01
N LEU A 158 -15.00 -5.91 8.80
CA LEU A 158 -15.01 -4.62 9.51
C LEU A 158 -15.07 -4.80 11.03
N HIS A 159 -15.92 -5.72 11.52
CA HIS A 159 -16.00 -6.03 12.94
C HIS A 159 -14.74 -6.71 13.47
N ALA A 160 -14.16 -7.65 12.72
CA ALA A 160 -12.92 -8.32 13.08
C ALA A 160 -11.74 -7.33 13.15
N LEU A 161 -11.64 -6.40 12.19
CA LEU A 161 -10.56 -5.41 12.14
C LEU A 161 -10.74 -4.31 13.17
N ARG A 162 -11.97 -4.02 13.61
CA ARG A 162 -12.20 -3.21 14.83
C ARG A 162 -11.68 -3.94 16.08
N GLN A 163 -11.77 -5.26 16.15
CA GLN A 163 -11.31 -6.04 17.30
C GLN A 163 -9.79 -6.21 17.33
N LEU A 164 -9.18 -6.60 16.20
CA LEU A 164 -7.73 -6.42 15.95
C LEU A 164 -7.34 -4.96 16.16
N GLY A 165 -8.33 -4.09 15.96
CA GLY A 165 -8.33 -2.66 16.16
C GLY A 165 -8.28 -2.18 17.62
N ASN A 166 -8.58 -3.04 18.56
CA ASN A 166 -8.54 -2.74 20.00
C ASN A 166 -7.30 -3.38 20.64
N ILE A 167 -6.67 -4.32 19.94
CA ILE A 167 -5.35 -4.83 20.26
C ILE A 167 -4.38 -3.66 20.07
N GLY A 168 -3.76 -3.21 21.16
CA GLY A 168 -2.73 -2.18 21.16
C GLY A 168 -3.11 -0.80 21.70
N ALA A 169 -4.38 -0.38 21.83
CA ALA A 169 -4.67 1.00 22.27
C ALA A 169 -6.07 1.29 22.87
N HIS A 170 -6.54 0.56 23.90
CA HIS A 170 -7.18 1.11 25.12
C HIS A 170 -7.85 -0.01 25.98
N PRO A 171 -7.82 0.10 27.33
CA PRO A 171 -8.43 -0.84 28.25
C PRO A 171 -9.88 -0.41 28.58
N GLU A 172 -10.84 -0.89 27.81
CA GLU A 172 -12.27 -0.69 28.12
C GLU A 172 -12.83 -2.03 28.58
N ASN A 173 -12.69 -2.29 29.89
CA ASN A 173 -13.11 -3.47 30.67
C ASN A 173 -12.29 -4.75 30.47
N ASP A 174 -11.74 -5.23 31.60
CA ASP A 174 -10.92 -6.43 31.84
C ASP A 174 -9.43 -6.41 31.47
N ILE A 175 -8.62 -6.14 32.51
CA ILE A 175 -7.38 -6.83 32.91
C ILE A 175 -6.34 -7.13 31.79
N ASN A 176 -5.32 -6.29 31.69
CA ASN A 176 -3.92 -6.65 31.41
C ASN A 176 -3.61 -7.66 30.29
N LEU A 177 -4.32 -7.62 29.17
CA LEU A 177 -3.85 -8.25 27.92
C LEU A 177 -3.50 -7.17 26.91
N MET A 178 -2.29 -6.60 27.05
CA MET A 178 -1.61 -6.00 25.90
C MET A 178 -1.23 -7.14 24.97
N VAL A 179 -2.15 -7.53 24.09
CA VAL A 179 -1.81 -8.42 22.98
C VAL A 179 -0.93 -7.58 22.04
N ASP A 180 0.28 -8.08 21.79
CA ASP A 180 1.19 -7.45 20.84
C ASP A 180 0.63 -7.64 19.43
N ILE A 181 0.83 -6.65 18.55
CA ILE A 181 0.41 -6.79 17.15
C ILE A 181 1.63 -7.22 16.38
N GLU A 182 1.53 -8.37 15.72
CA GLU A 182 2.61 -8.82 14.84
C GLU A 182 2.59 -8.04 13.51
N PRO A 183 3.75 -7.84 12.85
CA PRO A 183 3.81 -7.17 11.55
C PRO A 183 2.83 -7.74 10.53
N ASP A 184 2.66 -9.05 10.50
CA ASP A 184 1.76 -9.72 9.55
C ASP A 184 0.29 -9.39 9.82
N GLU A 185 -0.12 -9.23 11.08
CA GLU A 185 -1.47 -8.80 11.44
C GLU A 185 -1.73 -7.34 11.01
N ALA A 186 -0.74 -6.47 11.21
CA ALA A 186 -0.81 -5.09 10.74
C ALA A 186 -0.84 -5.01 9.20
N ARG A 187 -0.13 -5.91 8.49
CA ARG A 187 -0.24 -6.02 7.02
C ARG A 187 -1.63 -6.45 6.57
N GLN A 188 -2.33 -7.33 7.31
CA GLN A 188 -3.71 -7.69 6.96
C GLN A 188 -4.65 -6.47 7.04
N LEU A 189 -4.45 -5.58 8.01
CA LEU A 189 -5.19 -4.31 8.08
C LEU A 189 -4.94 -3.43 6.84
N ILE A 190 -3.67 -3.29 6.45
CA ILE A 190 -3.30 -2.54 5.24
C ILE A 190 -3.95 -3.16 3.99
N MET A 191 -3.85 -4.48 3.83
CA MET A 191 -4.46 -5.19 2.68
C MET A 191 -5.98 -4.98 2.62
N PHE A 192 -6.64 -4.90 3.78
CA PHE A 192 -8.06 -4.59 3.81
C PHE A 192 -8.37 -3.15 3.43
N ILE A 193 -7.55 -2.18 3.87
CA ILE A 193 -7.67 -0.79 3.40
C ILE A 193 -7.55 -0.74 1.88
N GLU A 194 -6.58 -1.45 1.29
CA GLU A 194 -6.44 -1.54 -0.17
C GLU A 194 -7.68 -2.14 -0.86
N PHE A 195 -8.24 -3.20 -0.28
CA PHE A 195 -9.49 -3.81 -0.77
C PHE A 195 -10.65 -2.82 -0.75
N LEU A 196 -10.84 -2.09 0.36
CA LEU A 196 -11.89 -1.07 0.46
C LEU A 196 -11.62 0.11 -0.46
N THR A 197 -10.36 0.50 -0.66
CA THR A 197 -10.00 1.55 -1.61
C THR A 197 -10.40 1.16 -3.03
N GLU A 198 -10.10 -0.06 -3.42
CA GLU A 198 -10.50 -0.61 -4.72
C GLU A 198 -12.04 -0.60 -4.86
N ASP A 199 -12.76 -1.09 -3.85
CA ASP A 199 -14.21 -1.27 -3.94
C ASP A 199 -15.01 0.04 -3.84
N TRP A 200 -14.70 0.88 -2.85
CA TRP A 200 -15.45 2.11 -2.57
C TRP A 200 -15.05 3.23 -3.52
N TYR A 201 -13.78 3.34 -3.90
CA TYR A 201 -13.30 4.48 -4.68
C TYR A 201 -13.08 4.13 -6.15
N ILE A 202 -12.24 3.14 -6.44
CA ILE A 202 -11.76 2.87 -7.81
C ILE A 202 -12.88 2.31 -8.67
N LYS A 203 -13.47 1.17 -8.30
CA LYS A 203 -14.58 0.56 -9.07
C LYS A 203 -15.77 1.50 -9.21
N ARG A 204 -16.06 2.29 -8.17
CA ARG A 204 -17.14 3.28 -8.21
C ARG A 204 -16.88 4.36 -9.25
N HIS A 205 -15.68 4.93 -9.26
CA HIS A 205 -15.26 5.95 -10.21
C HIS A 205 -15.29 5.41 -11.66
N ASP A 206 -14.71 4.23 -11.88
CA ASP A 206 -14.70 3.57 -13.20
C ASP A 206 -16.12 3.31 -13.72
N ARG A 207 -17.01 2.85 -12.84
CA ARG A 207 -18.44 2.67 -13.18
C ARG A 207 -19.11 3.99 -13.56
N GLN A 208 -18.84 5.08 -12.84
CA GLN A 208 -19.39 6.39 -13.16
C GLN A 208 -18.91 6.88 -14.53
N LEU A 209 -17.61 6.82 -14.80
CA LEU A 209 -17.03 7.19 -16.09
C LEU A 209 -17.62 6.38 -17.25
N MET A 210 -17.79 5.06 -17.06
CA MET A 210 -18.39 4.18 -18.06
C MET A 210 -19.83 4.59 -18.38
N LEU A 211 -20.65 4.85 -17.36
CA LEU A 211 -22.05 5.24 -17.53
C LEU A 211 -22.18 6.63 -18.18
N GLU A 212 -21.33 7.59 -17.80
CA GLU A 212 -21.29 8.92 -18.42
C GLU A 212 -20.91 8.86 -19.89
N LYS A 213 -19.91 8.03 -20.24
CA LYS A 213 -19.50 7.82 -21.63
C LYS A 213 -20.66 7.29 -22.49
N ILE A 214 -21.44 6.33 -21.99
CA ILE A 214 -22.60 5.80 -22.71
C ILE A 214 -23.67 6.90 -22.91
N LYS A 215 -23.93 7.72 -21.88
CA LYS A 215 -24.86 8.85 -21.98
C LYS A 215 -24.39 9.90 -22.99
N SER A 216 -23.09 10.21 -23.03
CA SER A 216 -22.50 11.14 -24.02
C SER A 216 -22.70 10.64 -25.44
N ILE A 217 -22.31 9.38 -25.70
CA ILE A 217 -22.45 8.75 -27.03
C ILE A 217 -23.90 8.77 -27.50
N ASN A 218 -24.86 8.43 -26.62
CA ASN A 218 -26.27 8.48 -26.99
C ASN A 218 -26.73 9.91 -27.30
N SER A 219 -26.30 10.90 -26.51
CA SER A 219 -26.68 12.30 -26.71
C SER A 219 -26.14 12.85 -28.04
N GLU A 220 -24.88 12.55 -28.37
CA GLU A 220 -24.24 12.88 -29.65
C GLU A 220 -25.02 12.28 -30.82
N LYS A 221 -25.32 10.98 -30.79
CA LYS A 221 -26.09 10.31 -31.86
C LYS A 221 -27.52 10.84 -32.02
N GLN A 222 -28.17 11.25 -30.93
CA GLN A 222 -29.50 11.86 -31.01
C GLN A 222 -29.44 13.27 -31.61
N ALA A 223 -28.38 14.04 -31.32
CA ALA A 223 -28.17 15.35 -31.93
C ALA A 223 -27.91 15.24 -33.44
N GLU A 224 -27.08 14.30 -33.87
CA GLU A 224 -26.83 14.02 -35.30
C GLU A 224 -28.13 13.68 -36.04
N ARG A 225 -28.99 12.84 -35.46
CA ARG A 225 -30.29 12.48 -36.05
C ARG A 225 -31.28 13.64 -36.17
N ARG A 226 -31.18 14.66 -35.31
CA ARG A 226 -32.07 15.84 -35.35
C ARG A 226 -31.60 16.91 -36.34
N ASN A 227 -30.33 16.86 -36.73
CA ASN A 227 -29.71 17.78 -37.68
C ASN A 227 -29.68 17.23 -39.12
N GLN A 228 -30.23 16.04 -39.36
CA GLN A 228 -30.53 15.45 -40.67
C GLN A 228 -32.01 15.64 -41.00
#